data_AF-A0A9P5NC44-F1
#
_entry.id   AF-A0A9P5NC44-F1
#
_cell.length_a   1.000
_cell.length_b   1.000
_cell.length_c   1.000
_cell.angle_alpha   90.00
_cell.angle_beta   90.00
_cell.angle_gamma   90.00
#
_symmetry.space_group_name_H-M   'P 1'
#
loop_
_entity.id
_entity.type
_entity.pdbx_description
1 polymer ?
#
loop_
_entity_poly.entity_id
_entity_poly.type
_entity_poly.pdbx_seq_one_letter_code
_entity_poly.pdbx_strand_id
1 'polypeptide(L)'
;MIGRFWSWSWMKSFMSDSISSIVIIFNECFVPSVCFVRNHETPPFRKPHKDCKYSQEEMEQILPFKESFIESGTASAHLLIMKSKILPAMFTYWQGLGKEPRDAEEGKAWAKILNVETATTETPGWFTAQTQAAKQVIQQMTPGELKELNNQVIQVGKKGYPTNVQRSLAKKFHAKHIRQVVEEQYKEMGMTSILFIAYTHPDGHMVIDVVDHIADIMGVLIKPFIEAFPDEVKSMKLYFMNYVKLLLKKKKNPLLQLALSTGIISVKLTLETTAEGYPIIPIPIPSTNWNKNQWADLYSQYMQ
;
A
#
# COMPACT_ATOMS: atom_id res chain seq x y z
N MET A 1 30.82 -5.69 -12.40
CA MET A 1 29.64 -6.49 -12.00
C MET A 1 29.30 -6.07 -10.57
N ILE A 2 28.42 -5.07 -10.41
CA ILE A 2 28.14 -4.43 -9.12
C ILE A 2 26.75 -4.87 -8.67
N GLY A 3 26.72 -5.80 -7.71
CA GLY A 3 25.50 -6.23 -7.04
C GLY A 3 24.94 -5.11 -6.17
N ARG A 4 23.68 -4.73 -6.40
CA ARG A 4 22.95 -3.81 -5.53
C ARG A 4 22.30 -4.61 -4.40
N PHE A 5 22.93 -4.59 -3.23
CA PHE A 5 22.28 -4.95 -1.97
C PHE A 5 21.27 -3.86 -1.60
N TRP A 6 19.97 -4.16 -1.69
CA TRP A 6 18.93 -3.33 -1.06
C TRP A 6 18.65 -3.89 0.33
N SER A 7 18.88 -3.05 1.34
CA SER A 7 18.74 -3.39 2.76
C SER A 7 17.27 -3.51 3.16
N TRP A 8 16.95 -4.63 3.82
CA TRP A 8 15.70 -4.93 4.54
C TRP A 8 15.23 -3.84 5.53
N SER A 9 16.06 -2.85 5.85
CA SER A 9 15.74 -1.79 6.80
C SER A 9 14.65 -0.82 6.32
N TRP A 10 14.39 -0.72 5.01
CA TRP A 10 13.33 0.16 4.48
C TRP A 10 11.92 -0.44 4.66
N MET A 11 11.82 -1.77 4.74
CA MET A 11 10.57 -2.52 4.78
C MET A 11 9.84 -2.42 6.14
N LYS A 12 10.57 -2.22 7.24
CA LYS A 12 9.98 -2.05 8.59
C LYS A 12 9.34 -0.68 8.81
N SER A 13 9.83 0.37 8.14
CA SER A 13 9.32 1.74 8.36
C SER A 13 8.03 2.03 7.57
N PHE A 14 7.81 1.37 6.43
CA PHE A 14 6.66 1.63 5.54
C PHE A 14 5.35 0.97 6.00
N MET A 15 5.43 -0.15 6.72
CA MET A 15 4.23 -0.85 7.24
C MET A 15 3.70 -0.29 8.58
N SER A 16 4.41 0.65 9.21
CA SER A 16 4.08 1.18 10.54
C SER A 16 2.82 2.07 10.54
N ASP A 17 2.54 2.82 9.47
CA ASP A 17 1.78 4.07 9.66
C ASP A 17 0.43 4.22 8.95
N SER A 18 -0.09 3.28 8.14
CA SER A 18 -1.43 3.51 7.55
C SER A 18 -2.28 2.34 7.05
N ILE A 19 -1.90 1.07 7.17
CA ILE A 19 -2.81 -0.04 6.80
C ILE A 19 -2.60 -1.21 7.75
N SER A 20 -3.66 -1.65 8.43
CA SER A 20 -3.67 -2.95 9.10
C SER A 20 -3.96 -4.04 8.06
N SER A 21 -3.06 -4.22 7.10
CA SER A 21 -3.14 -5.34 6.15
C SER A 21 -2.62 -6.58 6.86
N ILE A 22 -3.48 -7.57 7.02
CA ILE A 22 -3.04 -8.93 7.37
C ILE A 22 -2.97 -9.67 6.04
N VAL A 23 -1.75 -10.06 5.66
CA VAL A 23 -1.51 -10.96 4.53
C VAL A 23 -1.35 -12.35 5.13
N ILE A 24 -2.30 -13.24 4.86
CA ILE A 24 -2.09 -14.67 5.10
C ILE A 24 -1.66 -15.28 3.77
N ILE A 25 -0.42 -15.75 3.74
CA ILE A 25 0.13 -16.50 2.61
C ILE A 25 -0.11 -17.98 2.91
N PHE A 26 -0.93 -18.64 2.10
CA PHE A 26 -0.96 -20.10 2.08
C PHE A 26 0.22 -20.55 1.20
N ASN A 27 1.32 -20.91 1.85
CA ASN A 27 2.46 -21.55 1.20
C ASN A 27 2.53 -23.01 1.66
N GLU A 28 2.88 -23.93 0.76
CA GLU A 28 3.34 -25.27 1.12
C GLU A 28 4.74 -25.27 1.78
N CYS A 29 5.31 -24.11 2.12
CA CYS A 29 6.54 -23.95 2.91
C CYS A 29 6.39 -22.76 3.88
N PHE A 30 6.50 -23.03 5.19
CA PHE A 30 5.95 -22.23 6.29
C PHE A 30 7.00 -21.33 6.98
N VAL A 31 6.79 -20.00 7.03
CA VAL A 31 7.39 -19.08 8.05
C VAL A 31 6.47 -17.87 8.29
N PRO A 32 6.06 -17.52 9.53
CA PRO A 32 5.29 -16.30 9.82
C PRO A 32 6.14 -15.14 10.38
N SER A 33 5.73 -13.88 10.13
CA SER A 33 6.29 -12.65 10.74
C SER A 33 5.19 -11.74 11.29
N VAL A 34 5.42 -11.12 12.47
CA VAL A 34 4.48 -10.24 13.20
C VAL A 34 5.18 -8.93 13.61
N CYS A 35 4.52 -7.77 13.50
CA CYS A 35 5.02 -6.45 13.93
C CYS A 35 4.06 -5.75 14.92
N PHE A 36 4.61 -5.01 15.91
CA PHE A 36 3.91 -4.23 16.95
C PHE A 36 4.13 -2.70 16.79
N VAL A 37 3.15 -1.86 17.17
CA VAL A 37 3.27 -0.38 17.24
C VAL A 37 2.52 0.19 18.46
N ARG A 38 3.10 1.22 19.12
CA ARG A 38 2.58 2.01 20.27
C ARG A 38 1.92 3.33 19.83
N ASN A 39 0.96 3.83 20.63
CA ASN A 39 0.21 5.08 20.42
C ASN A 39 0.56 6.19 21.43
N HIS A 40 0.27 7.44 21.05
CA HIS A 40 0.05 8.58 21.95
C HIS A 40 -1.30 9.28 21.64
N GLU A 41 -1.97 9.74 22.69
CA GLU A 41 -3.30 10.38 22.70
C GLU A 41 -3.21 11.92 22.62
N THR A 42 -4.29 12.59 22.21
CA THR A 42 -4.41 14.07 22.19
C THR A 42 -5.66 14.59 22.95
N PRO A 43 -5.55 15.69 23.73
CA PRO A 43 -6.65 16.32 24.46
C PRO A 43 -7.36 17.45 23.67
N PRO A 44 -8.50 17.99 24.17
CA PRO A 44 -9.44 18.78 23.38
C PRO A 44 -9.25 20.31 23.47
N PHE A 45 -9.77 20.98 22.44
CA PHE A 45 -9.90 22.43 22.17
C PHE A 45 -8.61 23.20 21.79
N ARG A 46 -8.50 23.51 20.48
CA ARG A 46 -7.51 24.46 19.93
C ARG A 46 -8.16 25.79 19.58
N LYS A 47 -7.52 26.89 19.99
CA LYS A 47 -7.76 28.23 19.47
C LYS A 47 -7.50 28.26 17.95
N PRO A 48 -8.11 29.18 17.18
CA PRO A 48 -7.82 29.31 15.75
C PRO A 48 -6.32 29.57 15.54
N HIS A 49 -5.70 28.76 14.67
CA HIS A 49 -4.27 28.85 14.36
C HIS A 49 -3.99 30.18 13.63
N LYS A 50 -2.91 30.85 14.02
CA LYS A 50 -2.42 32.12 13.44
C LYS A 50 -1.87 31.98 12.02
N ASP A 51 -1.84 30.75 11.49
CA ASP A 51 -1.21 30.37 10.22
C ASP A 51 -2.27 29.78 9.27
N CYS A 52 -3.26 30.58 8.87
CA CYS A 52 -4.14 30.15 7.79
C CYS A 52 -3.29 29.96 6.52
N LYS A 53 -3.18 28.71 6.05
CA LYS A 53 -2.38 28.34 4.88
C LYS A 53 -3.01 28.74 3.55
N TYR A 54 -4.21 29.30 3.58
CA TYR A 54 -4.97 29.67 2.39
C TYR A 54 -4.84 31.16 2.13
N SER A 55 -4.64 31.53 0.86
CA SER A 55 -4.67 32.93 0.43
C SER A 55 -6.06 33.54 0.64
N GLN A 56 -6.17 34.87 0.53
CA GLN A 56 -7.46 35.55 0.70
C GLN A 56 -8.46 35.08 -0.35
N GLU A 57 -8.00 34.87 -1.58
CA GLU A 57 -8.78 34.41 -2.72
C GLU A 57 -9.21 32.94 -2.55
N GLU A 58 -8.33 32.08 -2.02
CA GLU A 58 -8.71 30.70 -1.66
C GLU A 58 -9.74 30.67 -0.53
N MET A 59 -9.63 31.59 0.43
CA MET A 59 -10.60 31.74 1.50
C MET A 59 -11.96 32.18 0.98
N GLU A 60 -12.03 33.06 -0.02
CA GLU A 60 -13.28 33.44 -0.69
C GLU A 60 -14.01 32.24 -1.30
N GLN A 61 -13.29 31.21 -1.74
CA GLN A 61 -13.90 29.96 -2.23
C GLN A 61 -14.41 29.06 -1.09
N ILE A 62 -13.81 29.14 0.10
CA ILE A 62 -14.15 28.28 1.24
C ILE A 62 -15.28 28.89 2.08
N LEU A 63 -15.27 30.22 2.26
CA LEU A 63 -16.16 30.95 3.15
C LEU A 63 -17.67 30.71 2.91
N PRO A 64 -18.18 30.60 1.66
CA PRO A 64 -19.59 30.33 1.40
C PRO A 64 -20.11 29.03 2.04
N PHE A 65 -19.22 28.08 2.32
CA PHE A 65 -19.60 26.79 2.89
C PHE A 65 -19.41 26.72 4.41
N LYS A 66 -18.87 27.76 5.04
CA LYS A 66 -18.51 27.77 6.47
C LYS A 66 -19.71 27.54 7.38
N GLU A 67 -20.84 28.19 7.12
CA GLU A 67 -22.06 28.03 7.91
C GLU A 67 -22.59 26.60 7.81
N SER A 68 -22.75 26.08 6.59
CA SER A 68 -23.19 24.71 6.37
C SER A 68 -22.27 23.67 7.03
N PHE A 69 -20.96 23.95 7.06
CA PHE A 69 -19.99 23.11 7.72
C PHE A 69 -20.22 23.09 9.23
N ILE A 70 -20.33 24.26 9.87
CA ILE A 70 -20.56 24.40 11.33
C ILE A 70 -21.88 23.76 11.76
N GLU A 71 -22.96 23.96 11.00
CA GLU A 71 -24.30 23.45 11.32
C GLU A 71 -24.39 21.92 11.27
N SER A 72 -23.54 21.26 10.47
CA SER A 72 -23.63 19.82 10.26
C SER A 72 -23.26 18.97 11.47
N GLY A 73 -22.55 19.56 12.46
CA GLY A 73 -22.37 19.06 13.83
C GLY A 73 -21.67 17.70 14.01
N THR A 74 -21.42 16.95 12.95
CA THR A 74 -20.89 15.58 12.98
C THR A 74 -19.69 15.43 12.05
N ALA A 75 -18.71 14.62 12.46
CA ALA A 75 -17.49 14.41 11.68
C ALA A 75 -17.75 13.83 10.28
N SER A 76 -18.76 12.96 10.15
CA SER A 76 -19.17 12.40 8.86
C SER A 76 -19.78 13.46 7.93
N ALA A 77 -20.62 14.34 8.45
CA ALA A 77 -21.23 15.41 7.67
C ALA A 77 -20.20 16.50 7.29
N HIS A 78 -19.26 16.85 8.19
CA HIS A 78 -18.10 17.69 7.86
C HIS A 78 -17.30 17.15 6.68
N LEU A 79 -16.99 15.84 6.71
CA LEU A 79 -16.25 15.18 5.63
C LEU A 79 -17.04 15.17 4.32
N LEU A 80 -18.36 15.00 4.39
CA LEU A 80 -19.24 15.07 3.23
C LEU A 80 -19.25 16.48 2.62
N ILE A 81 -19.42 17.52 3.42
CA ILE A 81 -19.42 18.93 2.95
C ILE A 81 -18.05 19.31 2.38
N MET A 82 -16.97 18.90 3.03
CA MET A 82 -15.61 19.14 2.55
C MET A 82 -15.38 18.48 1.19
N LYS A 83 -15.84 17.24 0.99
CA LYS A 83 -15.67 16.50 -0.27
C LYS A 83 -16.61 16.95 -1.39
N SER A 84 -17.85 17.30 -1.07
CA SER A 84 -18.90 17.57 -2.06
C SER A 84 -19.01 19.05 -2.43
N LYS A 85 -18.55 19.96 -1.58
CA LYS A 85 -18.69 21.42 -1.79
C LYS A 85 -17.34 22.14 -1.80
N ILE A 86 -16.60 22.07 -0.69
CA ILE A 86 -15.39 22.88 -0.50
C ILE A 86 -14.27 22.45 -1.47
N LEU A 87 -13.93 21.16 -1.52
CA LEU A 87 -12.88 20.67 -2.40
C LEU A 87 -13.20 20.88 -3.89
N PRO A 88 -14.42 20.59 -4.39
CA PRO A 88 -14.79 20.93 -5.76
C PRO A 88 -14.66 22.42 -6.08
N ALA A 89 -15.15 23.30 -5.20
CA ALA A 89 -15.02 24.75 -5.41
C ALA A 89 -13.54 25.20 -5.47
N MET A 90 -12.71 24.69 -4.55
CA MET A 90 -11.27 24.94 -4.56
C MET A 90 -10.57 24.36 -5.81
N PHE A 91 -10.96 23.17 -6.27
CA PHE A 91 -10.39 22.58 -7.47
C PHE A 91 -10.83 23.31 -8.72
N THR A 92 -12.09 23.75 -8.81
CA THR A 92 -12.57 24.60 -9.91
C THR A 92 -11.81 25.91 -9.93
N TYR A 93 -11.58 26.52 -8.77
CA TYR A 93 -10.76 27.73 -8.63
C TYR A 93 -9.31 27.49 -9.08
N TRP A 94 -8.64 26.45 -8.57
CA TRP A 94 -7.28 26.10 -8.96
C TRP A 94 -7.16 25.65 -10.42
N GLN A 95 -8.20 25.02 -10.97
CA GLN A 95 -8.27 24.70 -12.40
C GLN A 95 -8.42 25.95 -13.24
N GLY A 96 -9.26 26.90 -12.82
CA GLY A 96 -9.46 28.20 -13.48
C GLY A 96 -8.24 29.12 -13.39
N LEU A 97 -7.40 28.95 -12.38
CA LEU A 97 -6.09 29.62 -12.32
C LEU A 97 -5.06 29.00 -13.26
N GLY A 98 -5.26 27.75 -13.68
CA GLY A 98 -4.23 26.94 -14.31
C GLY A 98 -3.02 26.73 -13.38
N LYS A 99 -2.13 25.80 -13.73
CA LYS A 99 -0.74 25.92 -13.27
C LYS A 99 -0.02 26.70 -14.34
N GLU A 100 0.04 28.01 -14.22
CA GLU A 100 0.86 28.79 -15.13
C GLU A 100 2.31 28.26 -15.09
N PRO A 101 3.01 28.23 -16.23
CA PRO A 101 4.44 27.98 -16.24
C PRO A 101 5.11 28.82 -15.15
N ARG A 102 6.04 28.24 -14.37
CA ARG A 102 6.62 29.00 -13.23
C ARG A 102 7.35 30.24 -13.70
N ASP A 103 7.82 30.20 -14.94
CA ASP A 103 8.44 31.29 -15.65
C ASP A 103 8.15 31.22 -17.15
N ALA A 104 8.46 32.32 -17.84
CA ALA A 104 8.22 32.46 -19.28
C ALA A 104 9.08 31.50 -20.13
N GLU A 105 10.17 30.95 -19.59
CA GLU A 105 11.03 30.00 -20.30
C GLU A 105 10.41 28.60 -20.33
N GLU A 106 9.85 28.16 -19.20
CA GLU A 106 9.10 26.90 -19.10
C GLU A 106 7.91 26.90 -20.08
N GLY A 107 7.17 28.02 -20.17
CA GLY A 107 6.06 28.16 -21.12
C GLY A 107 6.50 28.09 -22.59
N LYS A 108 7.61 28.74 -22.94
CA LYS A 108 8.21 28.65 -24.29
C LYS A 108 8.68 27.25 -24.63
N ALA A 109 9.25 26.52 -23.66
CA ALA A 109 9.68 25.13 -23.87
C ALA A 109 8.48 24.22 -24.16
N TRP A 110 7.37 24.38 -23.45
CA TRP A 110 6.15 23.62 -23.71
C TRP A 110 5.55 23.96 -25.08
N ALA A 111 5.47 25.26 -25.40
CA ALA A 111 4.96 25.76 -26.68
C ALA A 111 5.74 25.18 -27.87
N LYS A 112 7.07 25.13 -27.76
CA LYS A 112 7.96 24.52 -28.76
C LYS A 112 7.72 23.02 -28.94
N ILE A 113 7.47 22.27 -27.88
CA ILE A 113 7.23 20.82 -27.96
C ILE A 113 5.84 20.51 -28.54
N LEU A 114 4.83 21.32 -28.18
CA LEU A 114 3.45 21.16 -28.66
C LEU A 114 3.20 21.79 -30.02
N ASN A 115 4.16 22.55 -30.55
CA ASN A 115 4.04 23.33 -31.78
C ASN A 115 2.84 24.30 -31.75
N VAL A 116 2.72 25.04 -30.64
CA VAL A 116 1.72 26.11 -30.43
C VAL A 116 2.43 27.41 -30.09
N GLU A 117 1.78 28.57 -30.27
CA GLU A 117 2.37 29.87 -29.93
C GLU A 117 2.53 30.08 -28.42
N THR A 118 1.52 29.67 -27.65
CA THR A 118 1.52 29.72 -26.19
C THR A 118 0.99 28.39 -25.65
N ALA A 119 1.74 27.77 -24.74
CA ALA A 119 1.31 26.56 -24.06
C ALA A 119 0.94 26.88 -22.62
N THR A 120 -0.28 26.50 -22.25
CA THR A 120 -0.82 26.62 -20.90
C THR A 120 -1.22 25.23 -20.39
N THR A 121 -1.69 25.15 -19.15
CA THR A 121 -2.24 23.90 -18.60
C THR A 121 -3.59 23.51 -19.20
N GLU A 122 -4.19 24.38 -20.01
CA GLU A 122 -5.40 24.05 -20.79
C GLU A 122 -5.05 23.46 -22.15
N THR A 123 -3.80 23.62 -22.61
CA THR A 123 -3.37 23.09 -23.91
C THR A 123 -3.38 21.55 -23.91
N PRO A 124 -4.12 20.88 -24.81
CA PRO A 124 -4.12 19.43 -24.89
C PRO A 124 -2.70 18.86 -25.02
N GLY A 125 -2.35 17.90 -24.16
CA GLY A 125 -1.01 17.28 -24.16
C GLY A 125 0.07 18.04 -23.38
N TRP A 126 -0.25 19.14 -22.69
CA TRP A 126 0.73 19.93 -21.92
C TRP A 126 1.56 19.11 -20.94
N PHE A 127 0.96 18.11 -20.27
CA PHE A 127 1.69 17.27 -19.32
C PHE A 127 2.77 16.40 -19.99
N THR A 128 2.47 15.90 -21.20
CA THR A 128 3.45 15.17 -22.02
C THR A 128 4.60 16.09 -22.42
N ALA A 129 4.28 17.31 -22.85
CA ALA A 129 5.28 18.32 -23.20
C ALA A 129 6.14 18.73 -22.00
N GLN A 130 5.53 18.94 -20.83
CA GLN A 130 6.26 19.20 -19.59
C GLN A 130 7.22 18.06 -19.24
N THR A 131 6.75 16.81 -19.34
CA THR A 131 7.58 15.63 -19.07
C THR A 131 8.75 15.52 -20.06
N GLN A 132 8.52 15.86 -21.33
CA GLN A 132 9.56 15.86 -22.37
C GLN A 132 10.55 17.00 -22.18
N ALA A 133 10.10 18.21 -21.83
CA ALA A 133 10.96 19.33 -21.48
C ALA A 133 11.87 18.98 -20.30
N ALA A 134 11.30 18.40 -19.23
CA ALA A 134 12.07 17.94 -18.07
C ALA A 134 13.12 16.89 -18.46
N LYS A 135 12.78 15.94 -19.36
CA LYS A 135 13.75 14.96 -19.89
C LYS A 135 14.88 15.63 -20.68
N GLN A 136 14.58 16.63 -21.50
CA GLN A 136 15.60 17.37 -22.26
C GLN A 136 16.56 18.13 -21.34
N VAL A 137 16.02 18.79 -20.29
CA VAL A 137 16.85 19.44 -19.27
C VAL A 137 17.78 18.43 -18.60
N ILE A 138 17.26 17.27 -18.18
CA ILE A 138 18.07 16.20 -17.57
C ILE A 138 19.16 15.68 -18.53
N GLN A 139 18.88 15.61 -19.84
CA GLN A 139 19.85 15.19 -20.86
C GLN A 139 20.97 16.22 -21.10
N GLN A 140 20.70 17.50 -20.83
CA GLN A 140 21.66 18.60 -20.99
C GLN A 140 22.48 18.88 -19.72
N MET A 141 22.09 18.32 -18.57
CA MET A 141 22.82 18.47 -17.31
C MET A 141 24.22 17.86 -17.40
N THR A 142 25.19 18.55 -16.82
CA THR A 142 26.54 18.01 -16.62
C THR A 142 26.52 16.84 -15.62
N PRO A 143 27.55 15.97 -15.63
CA PRO A 143 27.63 14.87 -14.67
C PRO A 143 27.58 15.31 -13.20
N GLY A 144 28.11 16.51 -12.89
CA GLY A 144 28.05 17.10 -11.55
C GLY A 144 26.64 17.49 -11.14
N GLU A 145 25.91 18.19 -12.01
CA GLU A 145 24.51 18.59 -11.76
C GLU A 145 23.60 17.38 -11.66
N LEU A 146 23.79 16.37 -12.51
CA LEU A 146 23.01 15.13 -12.46
C LEU A 146 23.22 14.38 -11.14
N LYS A 147 24.46 14.37 -10.61
CA LYS A 147 24.75 13.79 -9.30
C LYS A 147 24.03 14.54 -8.18
N GLU A 148 24.01 15.87 -8.24
CA GLU A 148 23.33 16.71 -7.25
C GLU A 148 21.80 16.54 -7.31
N LEU A 149 21.22 16.52 -8.51
CA LEU A 149 19.79 16.22 -8.69
C LEU A 149 19.43 14.85 -8.11
N ASN A 150 20.24 13.82 -8.37
CA ASN A 150 20.02 12.48 -7.81
C ASN A 150 20.10 12.48 -6.27
N ASN A 151 21.05 13.22 -5.68
CA ASN A 151 21.12 13.39 -4.23
C ASN A 151 19.85 14.03 -3.68
N GLN A 152 19.34 15.08 -4.33
CA GLN A 152 18.09 15.73 -3.93
C GLN A 152 16.89 14.80 -4.06
N VAL A 153 16.80 14.02 -5.14
CA VAL A 153 15.76 12.99 -5.31
C VAL A 153 15.83 11.95 -4.19
N ILE A 154 17.02 11.51 -3.79
CA ILE A 154 17.20 10.61 -2.65
C ILE A 154 16.75 11.26 -1.35
N GLN A 155 17.09 12.53 -1.11
CA GLN A 155 16.68 13.24 0.11
C GLN A 155 15.15 13.47 0.17
N VAL A 156 14.53 13.83 -0.95
CA VAL A 156 13.06 13.92 -1.07
C VAL A 156 12.43 12.53 -0.86
N GLY A 157 13.01 11.49 -1.45
CA GLY A 157 12.59 10.11 -1.25
C GLY A 157 12.65 9.66 0.21
N LYS A 158 13.67 10.09 0.96
CA LYS A 158 13.79 9.85 2.41
C LYS A 158 12.71 10.57 3.24
N LYS A 159 12.35 11.80 2.87
CA LYS A 159 11.26 12.54 3.51
C LYS A 159 9.89 11.87 3.26
N GLY A 160 9.76 11.19 2.12
CA GLY A 160 8.52 10.54 1.69
C GLY A 160 7.45 11.54 1.27
N TYR A 161 6.32 11.03 0.78
CA TYR A 161 5.16 11.87 0.46
C TYR A 161 4.44 12.32 1.74
N PRO A 162 3.67 13.43 1.70
CA PRO A 162 2.73 13.75 2.77
C PRO A 162 1.73 12.61 3.03
N THR A 163 1.30 12.40 4.28
CA THR A 163 0.47 11.24 4.70
C THR A 163 -0.82 11.08 3.89
N ASN A 164 -1.48 12.18 3.54
CA ASN A 164 -2.69 12.16 2.69
C ASN A 164 -2.39 11.64 1.27
N VAL A 165 -1.26 12.05 0.69
CA VAL A 165 -0.80 11.59 -0.62
C VAL A 165 -0.37 10.13 -0.56
N GLN A 166 0.39 9.74 0.47
CA GLN A 166 0.77 8.34 0.68
C GLN A 166 -0.45 7.42 0.73
N ARG A 167 -1.48 7.82 1.49
CA ARG A 167 -2.73 7.05 1.61
C ARG A 167 -3.46 6.95 0.26
N SER A 168 -3.48 8.03 -0.52
CA SER A 168 -4.08 8.04 -1.86
C SER A 168 -3.32 7.13 -2.83
N LEU A 169 -1.98 7.23 -2.85
CA LEU A 169 -1.12 6.40 -3.69
C LEU A 169 -1.20 4.93 -3.30
N ALA A 170 -1.17 4.60 -2.00
CA ALA A 170 -1.35 3.24 -1.52
C ALA A 170 -2.69 2.67 -1.99
N LYS A 171 -3.79 3.43 -1.88
CA LYS A 171 -5.09 3.00 -2.42
C LYS A 171 -5.08 2.84 -3.94
N LYS A 172 -4.39 3.70 -4.68
CA LYS A 172 -4.34 3.62 -6.14
C LYS A 172 -3.48 2.45 -6.64
N PHE A 173 -2.39 2.15 -5.93
CA PHE A 173 -1.34 1.25 -6.42
C PHE A 173 -1.19 -0.04 -5.62
N HIS A 174 -1.98 -0.28 -4.56
CA HIS A 174 -1.88 -1.50 -3.76
C HIS A 174 -1.96 -2.78 -4.61
N ALA A 175 -2.97 -2.91 -5.47
CA ALA A 175 -3.14 -4.10 -6.32
C ALA A 175 -1.93 -4.33 -7.24
N LYS A 176 -1.42 -3.26 -7.87
CA LYS A 176 -0.21 -3.32 -8.70
C LYS A 176 1.02 -3.74 -7.89
N HIS A 177 1.16 -3.20 -6.68
CA HIS A 177 2.27 -3.52 -5.79
C HIS A 177 2.22 -4.97 -5.31
N ILE A 178 1.04 -5.45 -4.91
CA ILE A 178 0.83 -6.85 -4.52
C ILE A 178 1.23 -7.77 -5.67
N ARG A 179 0.74 -7.49 -6.88
CA ARG A 179 1.11 -8.25 -8.08
C ARG A 179 2.62 -8.27 -8.30
N GLN A 180 3.27 -7.11 -8.23
CA GLN A 180 4.73 -7.02 -8.39
C GLN A 180 5.47 -7.86 -7.35
N VAL A 181 5.05 -7.82 -6.08
CA VAL A 181 5.65 -8.61 -5.01
C VAL A 181 5.48 -10.12 -5.27
N VAL A 182 4.31 -10.57 -5.72
CA VAL A 182 4.09 -11.99 -6.04
C VAL A 182 4.94 -12.42 -7.25
N GLU A 183 5.03 -11.58 -8.29
CA GLU A 183 5.91 -11.83 -9.44
C GLU A 183 7.39 -11.91 -9.05
N GLU A 184 7.86 -11.01 -8.18
CA GLU A 184 9.22 -11.01 -7.66
C GLU A 184 9.49 -12.25 -6.79
N GLN A 185 8.54 -12.61 -5.92
CA GLN A 185 8.62 -13.81 -5.07
C GLN A 185 8.73 -15.09 -5.90
N TYR A 186 7.98 -15.19 -6.99
CA TYR A 186 8.08 -16.32 -7.92
C TYR A 186 9.42 -16.35 -8.65
N LYS A 187 9.89 -15.20 -9.15
CA LYS A 187 11.19 -15.12 -9.84
C LYS A 187 12.36 -15.46 -8.92
N GLU A 188 12.29 -15.08 -7.64
CA GLU A 188 13.34 -15.31 -6.67
C GLU A 188 13.33 -16.73 -6.08
N MET A 189 12.14 -17.25 -5.74
CA MET A 189 12.01 -18.49 -4.97
C MET A 189 11.21 -19.60 -5.68
N GLY A 190 10.65 -19.35 -6.85
CA GLY A 190 9.73 -20.27 -7.53
C GLY A 190 8.40 -20.45 -6.81
N MET A 191 8.06 -19.56 -5.86
CA MET A 191 6.86 -19.69 -5.04
C MET A 191 5.67 -18.95 -5.66
N THR A 192 4.54 -19.65 -5.76
CA THR A 192 3.25 -19.08 -6.13
C THR A 192 2.32 -19.06 -4.92
N SER A 193 1.51 -18.01 -4.77
CA SER A 193 0.59 -17.90 -3.64
C SER A 193 -0.75 -17.28 -4.05
N ILE A 194 -1.81 -17.66 -3.32
CA ILE A 194 -3.10 -16.98 -3.34
C ILE A 194 -3.15 -16.08 -2.11
N LEU A 195 -3.42 -14.79 -2.31
CA LEU A 195 -3.38 -13.81 -1.24
C LEU A 195 -4.79 -13.33 -0.88
N PHE A 196 -5.16 -13.47 0.39
CA PHE A 196 -6.37 -12.85 0.96
C PHE A 196 -5.99 -11.55 1.67
N ILE A 197 -6.64 -10.46 1.28
CA ILE A 197 -6.24 -9.11 1.69
C ILE A 197 -7.44 -8.40 2.31
N ALA A 198 -7.29 -8.02 3.57
CA ALA A 198 -8.31 -7.26 4.29
C ALA A 198 -7.97 -5.76 4.32
N TYR A 199 -8.90 -4.92 3.89
CA TYR A 199 -8.76 -3.46 4.00
C TYR A 199 -10.11 -2.77 4.25
N THR A 200 -10.06 -1.52 4.72
CA THR A 200 -11.25 -0.68 4.88
C THR A 200 -11.46 0.17 3.63
N HIS A 201 -12.59 0.00 2.96
CA HIS A 201 -13.00 0.80 1.80
C HIS A 201 -13.30 2.26 2.23
N PRO A 202 -13.21 3.26 1.33
CA PRO A 202 -13.41 4.67 1.69
C PRO A 202 -14.75 5.05 2.34
N ASP A 203 -15.77 4.23 2.20
CA ASP A 203 -17.09 4.35 2.85
C ASP A 203 -17.14 3.70 4.25
N GLY A 204 -16.04 3.09 4.69
CA GLY A 204 -15.89 2.52 6.02
C GLY A 204 -16.19 1.03 6.13
N HIS A 205 -16.65 0.35 5.08
CA HIS A 205 -16.86 -1.10 5.14
C HIS A 205 -15.55 -1.87 4.98
N MET A 206 -15.45 -3.03 5.62
CA MET A 206 -14.32 -3.94 5.44
C MET A 206 -14.52 -4.78 4.18
N VAL A 207 -13.50 -4.84 3.35
CA VAL A 207 -13.46 -5.66 2.14
C VAL A 207 -12.40 -6.73 2.31
N ILE A 208 -12.72 -7.95 1.89
CA ILE A 208 -11.73 -9.01 1.66
C ILE A 208 -11.58 -9.19 0.16
N ASP A 209 -10.42 -8.82 -0.35
CA ASP A 209 -10.02 -9.05 -1.72
C ASP A 209 -9.15 -10.31 -1.82
N VAL A 210 -9.20 -10.97 -2.97
CA VAL A 210 -8.41 -12.18 -3.23
C VAL A 210 -7.63 -11.95 -4.50
N VAL A 211 -6.31 -12.05 -4.39
CA VAL A 211 -5.40 -11.88 -5.50
C VAL A 211 -4.85 -13.24 -5.88
N ASP A 212 -5.16 -13.65 -7.10
CA ASP A 212 -4.67 -14.86 -7.73
C ASP A 212 -4.08 -14.51 -9.10
N HIS A 213 -2.77 -14.69 -9.21
CA HIS A 213 -2.00 -14.48 -10.44
C HIS A 213 -1.21 -15.72 -10.83
N ILE A 214 -1.53 -16.89 -10.27
CA ILE A 214 -0.72 -18.09 -10.44
C ILE A 214 -0.66 -18.50 -11.91
N ALA A 215 -1.82 -18.58 -12.58
CA ALA A 215 -1.89 -18.96 -13.99
C ALA A 215 -1.11 -18.00 -14.91
N ASP A 216 -1.25 -16.68 -14.67
CA ASP A 216 -0.55 -15.62 -15.42
C ASP A 216 0.96 -15.70 -15.22
N ILE A 217 1.41 -15.81 -13.97
CA ILE A 217 2.84 -15.90 -13.62
C ILE A 217 3.49 -17.16 -14.18
N MET A 218 2.76 -18.27 -14.18
CA MET A 218 3.23 -19.53 -14.75
C MET A 218 3.11 -19.60 -16.29
N GLY A 219 2.47 -18.62 -16.93
CA GLY A 219 2.27 -18.60 -18.38
C GLY A 219 1.37 -19.74 -18.89
N VAL A 220 0.46 -20.24 -18.05
CA VAL A 220 -0.45 -21.33 -18.40
C VAL A 220 -1.86 -20.81 -18.65
N LEU A 221 -2.50 -21.30 -19.71
CA LEU A 221 -3.86 -20.90 -20.09
C LEU A 221 -4.90 -21.73 -19.33
N ILE A 222 -4.96 -21.54 -18.01
CA ILE A 222 -5.98 -22.14 -17.14
C ILE A 222 -6.77 -21.06 -16.43
N LYS A 223 -8.01 -21.37 -16.04
CA LYS A 223 -8.81 -20.45 -15.23
C LYS A 223 -8.15 -20.22 -13.87
N PRO A 224 -8.08 -18.97 -13.37
CA PRO A 224 -7.65 -18.69 -12.01
C PRO A 224 -8.45 -19.51 -10.98
N PHE A 225 -7.84 -19.83 -9.85
CA PHE A 225 -8.47 -20.48 -8.70
C PHE A 225 -9.76 -19.78 -8.28
N ILE A 226 -9.78 -18.45 -8.32
CA ILE A 226 -10.97 -17.65 -7.97
C ILE A 226 -12.17 -17.98 -8.87
N GLU A 227 -11.92 -18.26 -10.14
CA GLU A 227 -12.97 -18.62 -11.11
C GLU A 227 -13.30 -20.10 -11.09
N ALA A 228 -12.30 -20.95 -10.80
CA ALA A 228 -12.48 -22.39 -10.72
C ALA A 228 -13.24 -22.84 -9.46
N PHE A 229 -13.08 -22.14 -8.33
CA PHE A 229 -13.62 -22.51 -7.02
C PHE A 229 -14.34 -21.33 -6.33
N PRO A 230 -15.41 -20.78 -6.93
CA PRO A 230 -16.04 -19.55 -6.45
C PRO A 230 -16.70 -19.70 -5.07
N ASP A 231 -17.28 -20.87 -4.75
CA ASP A 231 -17.97 -21.11 -3.48
C ASP A 231 -16.99 -21.28 -2.31
N GLU A 232 -15.85 -21.94 -2.56
CA GLU A 232 -14.75 -22.07 -1.61
C GLU A 232 -14.12 -20.71 -1.33
N VAL A 233 -13.84 -19.92 -2.37
CA VAL A 233 -13.31 -18.55 -2.20
C VAL A 233 -14.29 -17.67 -1.44
N LYS A 234 -15.59 -17.76 -1.71
CA LYS A 234 -16.62 -17.05 -0.95
C LYS A 234 -16.62 -17.45 0.52
N SER A 235 -16.50 -18.74 0.81
CA SER A 235 -16.43 -19.27 2.18
C SER A 235 -15.15 -18.81 2.90
N MET A 236 -14.00 -18.88 2.23
CA MET A 236 -12.72 -18.39 2.77
C MET A 236 -12.75 -16.89 3.03
N LYS A 237 -13.33 -16.08 2.13
CA LYS A 237 -13.54 -14.64 2.35
C LYS A 237 -14.35 -14.38 3.62
N LEU A 238 -15.42 -15.16 3.85
CA LEU A 238 -16.25 -15.03 5.05
C LEU A 238 -15.47 -15.39 6.32
N TYR A 239 -14.76 -16.52 6.32
CA TYR A 239 -13.93 -16.94 7.47
C TYR A 239 -12.84 -15.92 7.78
N PHE A 240 -12.14 -15.45 6.75
CA PHE A 240 -11.08 -14.47 6.90
C PHE A 240 -11.62 -13.12 7.39
N MET A 241 -12.76 -12.65 6.87
CA MET A 241 -13.43 -11.45 7.37
C MET A 241 -13.77 -11.58 8.86
N ASN A 242 -14.32 -12.72 9.27
CA ASN A 242 -14.66 -12.96 10.69
C ASN A 242 -13.40 -12.95 11.56
N TYR A 243 -12.33 -13.60 11.11
CA TYR A 243 -11.03 -13.57 11.78
C TYR A 243 -10.48 -12.15 11.95
N VAL A 244 -10.47 -11.34 10.89
CA VAL A 244 -9.98 -9.95 10.96
C VAL A 244 -10.86 -9.10 11.87
N LYS A 245 -12.19 -9.26 11.83
CA LYS A 245 -13.11 -8.59 12.78
C LYS A 245 -12.79 -8.95 14.22
N LEU A 246 -12.49 -10.22 14.51
CA LEU A 246 -12.08 -10.67 15.85
C LEU A 246 -10.77 -10.01 16.28
N LEU A 247 -9.77 -9.95 15.41
CA LEU A 247 -8.51 -9.27 15.70
C LEU A 247 -8.69 -7.77 15.96
N LEU A 248 -9.52 -7.09 15.17
CA LEU A 248 -9.83 -5.67 15.40
C LEU A 248 -10.58 -5.43 16.71
N LYS A 249 -11.48 -6.34 17.10
CA LYS A 249 -12.14 -6.29 18.42
C LYS A 249 -11.13 -6.44 19.55
N LYS A 250 -10.22 -7.42 19.46
CA LYS A 250 -9.14 -7.61 20.45
C LYS A 250 -8.20 -6.42 20.51
N LYS A 251 -7.89 -5.80 19.37
CA LYS A 251 -7.06 -4.58 19.32
C LYS A 251 -7.73 -3.42 20.09
N LYS A 252 -9.05 -3.27 20.00
CA LYS A 252 -9.81 -2.25 20.73
C LYS A 252 -9.97 -2.57 22.22
N ASN A 253 -10.03 -3.85 22.57
CA ASN A 253 -10.11 -4.31 23.96
C ASN A 253 -9.13 -5.49 24.18
N PRO A 254 -7.89 -5.19 24.61
CA PRO A 254 -6.86 -6.22 24.78
C PRO A 254 -7.20 -7.29 25.81
N LEU A 255 -8.07 -6.97 26.77
CA LEU A 255 -8.50 -7.89 27.85
C LEU A 255 -9.60 -8.86 27.39
N LEU A 256 -10.15 -8.66 26.19
CA LEU A 256 -11.22 -9.49 25.65
C LEU A 256 -10.65 -10.87 25.29
N GLN A 257 -10.97 -11.88 26.10
CA GLN A 257 -10.69 -13.27 25.77
C GLN A 257 -11.48 -13.64 24.51
N LEU A 258 -10.76 -13.94 23.43
CA LEU A 258 -11.35 -14.37 22.18
C LEU A 258 -11.80 -15.82 22.33
N ALA A 259 -13.07 -16.03 22.67
CA ALA A 259 -13.71 -17.31 22.39
C ALA A 259 -13.94 -17.38 20.87
N LEU A 260 -13.11 -18.15 20.15
CA LEU A 260 -13.40 -18.57 18.79
C LEU A 260 -14.62 -19.51 18.87
N SER A 261 -15.82 -18.95 18.87
CA SER A 261 -17.06 -19.72 18.94
C SER A 261 -17.33 -20.36 17.58
N THR A 262 -16.80 -21.57 17.37
CA THR A 262 -17.36 -22.68 16.59
C THR A 262 -16.26 -23.71 16.33
N GLY A 263 -16.50 -24.97 16.70
CA GLY A 263 -15.98 -26.24 16.16
C GLY A 263 -14.67 -26.35 15.35
N ILE A 264 -13.72 -25.44 15.53
CA ILE A 264 -12.40 -25.54 14.93
C ILE A 264 -11.66 -26.58 15.75
N ILE A 265 -11.31 -27.70 15.11
CA ILE A 265 -10.32 -28.64 15.61
C ILE A 265 -9.12 -27.77 16.00
N SER A 266 -8.92 -27.59 17.31
CA SER A 266 -7.69 -27.04 17.85
C SER A 266 -6.61 -28.04 17.46
N VAL A 267 -6.02 -27.84 16.28
CA VAL A 267 -4.75 -28.47 15.97
C VAL A 267 -3.80 -27.84 16.96
N LYS A 268 -3.59 -28.54 18.07
CA LYS A 268 -2.62 -28.18 19.09
C LYS A 268 -1.26 -28.36 18.42
N LEU A 269 -0.85 -27.32 17.70
CA LEU A 269 0.42 -27.30 16.99
C LEU A 269 1.49 -27.08 18.05
N THR A 270 1.95 -28.17 18.64
CA THR A 270 3.06 -28.16 19.59
C THR A 270 4.32 -27.93 18.78
N LEU A 271 4.68 -26.66 18.57
CA LEU A 271 5.97 -26.31 18.00
C LEU A 271 7.03 -26.57 19.08
N GLU A 272 7.80 -27.63 18.90
CA GLU A 272 8.98 -27.86 19.74
C GLU A 272 9.97 -26.71 19.54
N THR A 273 10.57 -26.24 20.62
CA THR A 273 11.56 -25.16 20.60
C THR A 273 12.91 -25.68 21.05
N THR A 274 14.00 -25.16 20.49
CA THR A 274 15.37 -25.44 20.96
C THR A 274 15.57 -24.92 22.38
N ALA A 275 16.68 -25.30 23.03
CA ALA A 275 17.06 -24.80 24.35
C ALA A 275 17.21 -23.27 24.38
N GLU A 276 17.49 -22.62 23.24
CA GLU A 276 17.56 -21.16 23.11
C GLU A 276 16.21 -20.49 22.75
N GLY A 277 15.13 -21.26 22.64
CA GLY A 277 13.77 -20.75 22.41
C GLY A 277 13.40 -20.50 20.94
N TYR A 278 14.18 -21.02 19.98
CA TYR A 278 13.82 -20.95 18.56
C TYR A 278 12.87 -22.09 18.18
N PRO A 279 11.84 -21.86 17.35
CA PRO A 279 11.00 -22.95 16.86
C PRO A 279 11.85 -23.92 16.03
N ILE A 280 11.77 -25.21 16.34
CA ILE A 280 12.37 -26.27 15.53
C ILE A 280 11.55 -26.35 14.24
N ILE A 281 12.06 -25.71 13.18
CA ILE A 281 11.49 -25.83 11.85
C ILE A 281 11.92 -27.22 11.34
N PRO A 282 11.00 -28.05 10.81
CA PRO A 282 11.39 -29.33 10.24
C PRO A 282 12.46 -29.10 9.18
N ILE A 283 13.52 -29.93 9.21
CA ILE A 283 14.60 -29.86 8.23
C ILE A 283 13.94 -29.91 6.84
N PRO A 284 14.14 -28.91 5.96
CA PRO A 284 13.51 -28.90 4.66
C PRO A 284 13.87 -30.20 3.96
N ILE A 285 12.86 -31.00 3.59
CA ILE A 285 13.06 -32.27 2.90
C ILE A 285 13.83 -31.95 1.62
N PRO A 286 15.09 -32.39 1.48
CA PRO A 286 15.87 -32.07 0.29
C PRO A 286 15.21 -32.77 -0.89
N SER A 287 14.74 -31.98 -1.86
CA SER A 287 13.92 -32.48 -2.97
C SER A 287 14.67 -33.36 -3.95
N THR A 288 16.00 -33.52 -3.83
CA THR A 288 16.80 -34.38 -4.71
C THR A 288 17.96 -35.07 -3.96
N ASN A 289 18.24 -36.32 -4.36
CA ASN A 289 19.40 -37.16 -4.00
C ASN A 289 19.41 -37.92 -2.67
N TRP A 290 18.26 -38.16 -2.03
CA TRP A 290 18.21 -39.03 -0.85
C TRP A 290 18.16 -40.51 -1.25
N ASN A 291 19.02 -41.32 -0.63
CA ASN A 291 19.00 -42.77 -0.81
C ASN A 291 17.91 -43.41 0.07
N LYS A 292 17.58 -44.67 -0.21
CA LYS A 292 16.49 -45.42 0.43
C LYS A 292 16.57 -45.43 1.97
N ASN A 293 17.77 -45.45 2.54
CA ASN A 293 17.94 -45.49 4.00
C ASN A 293 17.60 -44.14 4.63
N GLN A 294 17.96 -43.04 3.98
CA GLN A 294 17.63 -41.70 4.46
C GLN A 294 16.11 -41.43 4.42
N TRP A 295 15.41 -41.96 3.41
CA TRP A 295 13.94 -41.94 3.38
C TRP A 295 13.31 -42.78 4.49
N ALA A 296 13.87 -43.95 4.78
CA ALA A 296 13.39 -44.82 5.86
C ALA A 296 13.58 -44.17 7.24
N ASP A 297 14.74 -43.55 7.47
CA ASP A 297 15.04 -42.85 8.73
C ASP A 297 14.11 -41.65 8.94
N LEU A 298 13.82 -40.87 7.89
CA LEU A 298 12.83 -39.78 7.95
C LEU A 298 11.44 -40.32 8.28
N TYR A 299 11.04 -41.41 7.62
CA TYR A 299 9.73 -42.03 7.84
C TYR A 299 9.59 -42.54 9.29
N SER A 300 10.64 -43.14 9.85
CA SER A 300 10.66 -43.60 11.24
C SER A 300 10.61 -42.46 12.26
N GLN A 301 11.16 -41.28 11.96
CA GLN A 301 11.08 -40.11 12.84
C GLN A 301 9.67 -39.49 12.93
N TYR A 302 8.84 -39.65 11.88
CA TYR A 302 7.49 -39.08 11.84
C TYR A 302 6.38 -40.05 12.29
N MET A 303 6.67 -41.34 12.44
CA MET A 303 5.67 -42.38 12.76
C MET A 303 5.75 -42.90 14.22
N GLN A 304 6.60 -42.30 15.05
CA GLN A 304 6.60 -42.47 16.51
C GLN A 304 5.77 -41.37 17.17
#